data_AF-A0A3C1RBC2-F1
#
_entry.id   AF-A0A3C1RBC2-F1
#
_cell.length_a   1.000
_cell.length_b   1.000
_cell.length_c   1.000
_cell.angle_alpha   90.00
_cell.angle_beta   90.00
_cell.angle_gamma   90.00
#
_symmetry.space_group_name_H-M   'P 1'
#
loop_
_entity.id
_entity.type
_entity.pdbx_description
1 polymer ?
#
loop_
_entity_poly.entity_id
_entity_poly.type
_entity_poly.pdbx_seq_one_letter_code
_entity_poly.pdbx_strand_id
1 'polypeptide(L)' 'KGNSFIRYALYMPALCASRFNPSMKSFYKNLTERKPAKKIAVTAVARKLLCLIYVLWKKEEEFNLNN' A
#
# COMPACT_ATOMS: atom_id res chain seq x y z
N LYS A 1 -1.63 2.51 -18.18
CA LYS A 1 -2.98 1.99 -17.82
C LYS A 1 -2.83 1.03 -16.65
N GLY A 2 -3.43 1.29 -15.49
CA GLY A 2 -3.35 0.36 -14.34
C GLY A 2 -4.30 -0.82 -14.51
N ASN A 3 -3.85 -2.04 -14.17
CA ASN A 3 -4.67 -3.25 -14.24
C ASN A 3 -5.80 -3.21 -13.19
N SER A 4 -7.06 -3.34 -13.63
CA SER A 4 -8.24 -3.35 -12.77
C SER A 4 -8.26 -4.53 -11.80
N PHE A 5 -7.83 -5.71 -12.24
CA PHE A 5 -7.74 -6.91 -11.42
C PHE A 5 -6.76 -6.72 -10.27
N ILE A 6 -5.59 -6.15 -10.55
CA ILE A 6 -4.57 -5.86 -9.53
C ILE A 6 -5.09 -4.86 -8.50
N ARG A 7 -5.81 -3.82 -8.93
CA ARG A 7 -6.43 -2.87 -7.99
C ARG A 7 -7.47 -3.52 -7.09
N TYR A 8 -8.27 -4.43 -7.64
CA TYR A 8 -9.29 -5.14 -6.87
C TYR A 8 -8.64 -6.08 -5.85
N ALA A 9 -7.66 -6.87 -6.28
CA ALA A 9 -6.91 -7.78 -5.42
C ALA A 9 -6.16 -7.06 -4.29
N LEU A 10 -5.60 -5.87 -4.55
CA LEU A 10 -4.84 -5.09 -3.57
C LEU A 10 -5.69 -4.15 -2.71
N TYR A 11 -6.98 -3.97 -3.01
CA TYR A 11 -7.82 -3.04 -2.25
C TYR A 11 -7.98 -3.49 -0.80
N MET A 12 -8.35 -4.76 -0.57
CA MET A 12 -8.52 -5.30 0.78
C MET A 12 -7.17 -5.40 1.55
N PRO A 13 -6.07 -5.90 0.95
CA PRO A 13 -4.74 -5.84 1.57
C PRO A 13 -4.30 -4.41 1.93
N ALA A 14 -4.58 -3.41 1.08
CA ALA A 14 -4.25 -2.02 1.36
C ALA A 14 -5.02 -1.46 2.55
N LEU A 15 -6.31 -1.81 2.69
CA LEU A 15 -7.11 -1.44 3.85
C LEU A 15 -6.57 -2.10 5.13
N CYS A 16 -6.26 -3.40 5.11
CA CYS A 16 -5.66 -4.09 6.25
C CYS A 16 -4.30 -3.46 6.63
N ALA A 17 -3.41 -3.25 5.66
CA ALA A 17 -2.11 -2.63 5.90
C ALA A 17 -2.24 -1.21 6.48
N SER A 18 -3.22 -0.42 6.01
CA SER A 18 -3.46 0.93 6.55
C SER A 18 -3.91 0.93 8.02
N ARG A 19 -4.46 -0.18 8.53
CA ARG A 19 -4.93 -0.30 9.92
C ARG A 19 -3.88 -0.93 10.83
N PHE A 20 -3.25 -2.02 10.39
CA PHE A 20 -2.40 -2.87 11.23
C PHE A 20 -0.91 -2.58 11.08
N ASN A 21 -0.44 -2.11 9.92
CA ASN A 21 0.98 -1.83 9.73
C ASN A 21 1.33 -0.38 10.09
N PRO A 22 2.18 -0.10 11.11
CA PRO A 22 2.46 1.26 11.57
C PRO A 22 3.01 2.21 10.49
N SER A 23 3.91 1.70 9.63
CA SER A 23 4.50 2.47 8.51
C SER A 23 3.46 2.83 7.44
N MET A 24 2.55 1.91 7.11
CA MET A 24 1.49 2.18 6.13
C MET A 24 0.36 3.01 6.73
N LYS A 25 0.08 2.88 8.03
CA LYS A 25 -0.90 3.68 8.77
C LYS A 25 -0.51 5.14 8.84
N SER A 26 0.75 5.45 9.17
CA SER A 26 1.27 6.82 9.16
C SER A 26 1.23 7.42 7.75
N PHE A 27 1.66 6.67 6.74
CA PHE A 27 1.56 7.09 5.34
C PHE A 27 0.11 7.36 4.90
N TYR A 28 -0.81 6.46 5.23
CA TYR A 28 -2.24 6.62 4.95
C TYR A 28 -2.81 7.87 5.62
N LYS A 29 -2.53 8.07 6.92
CA LYS A 29 -3.01 9.21 7.70
C LYS A 29 -2.52 10.55 7.12
N ASN A 30 -1.21 10.65 6.88
CA ASN A 30 -0.60 11.84 6.26
C ASN A 30 -1.24 12.17 4.90
N LEU A 31 -1.59 11.15 4.12
CA LEU A 31 -2.18 11.35 2.81
C LEU A 31 -3.67 11.68 2.87
N THR A 32 -4.41 11.15 3.84
CA THR A 32 -5.81 11.53 4.09
C THR A 32 -5.97 12.95 4.60
N GLU A 33 -4.98 13.48 5.34
CA GLU A 33 -4.98 14.87 5.79
C GLU A 33 -4.71 15.85 4.63
N ARG A 34 -3.91 15.43 3.64
CA ARG A 34 -3.50 16.28 2.50
C ARG A 34 -4.41 16.17 1.28
N LYS A 35 -5.27 15.16 1.19
CA LYS A 35 -6.08 14.87 0.00
C LYS A 35 -7.56 14.79 0.33
N PRO A 36 -8.45 15.33 -0.53
CA PRO A 36 -9.88 15.42 -0.24
C PRO A 36 -10.57 14.05 -0.21
N ALA A 37 -10.06 13.04 -0.94
CA ALA A 37 -10.70 11.74 -1.05
C ALA A 37 -9.85 10.62 -0.41
N LYS A 38 -10.44 9.92 0.60
CA LYS A 38 -9.82 8.76 1.27
C LYS A 38 -9.42 7.65 0.30
N LYS A 39 -10.16 7.49 -0.81
CA LYS A 39 -9.86 6.52 -1.87
C LYS A 39 -8.50 6.76 -2.54
N ILE A 40 -8.04 8.01 -2.61
CA ILE A 40 -6.70 8.35 -3.11
C ILE A 40 -5.64 7.76 -2.17
N ALA A 41 -5.84 7.90 -0.86
CA ALA A 41 -4.92 7.36 0.12
C ALA A 41 -4.85 5.83 0.09
N VAL A 42 -5.99 5.14 -0.01
CA VAL A 42 -6.02 3.67 -0.16
C VAL A 42 -5.31 3.23 -1.45
N THR A 43 -5.54 3.93 -2.55
CA THR A 43 -4.89 3.61 -3.84
C THR A 43 -3.38 3.81 -3.77
N ALA A 44 -2.91 4.83 -3.05
CA ALA A 44 -1.49 5.05 -2.83
C ALA A 44 -0.85 3.95 -1.96
N VAL A 45 -1.54 3.51 -0.89
CA VAL A 45 -1.11 2.37 -0.05
C VAL A 45 -1.04 1.09 -0.90
N ALA A 46 -2.06 0.82 -1.72
CA ALA A 46 -2.08 -0.34 -2.62
C ALA A 46 -0.88 -0.34 -3.59
N ARG A 47 -0.51 0.84 -4.12
CA ARG A 47 0.67 0.98 -4.98
C ARG A 47 1.97 0.78 -4.22
N LYS A 48 2.09 1.28 -2.99
CA LYS A 48 3.26 1.06 -2.13
C LYS A 48 3.44 -0.43 -1.80
N LEU A 49 2.34 -1.14 -1.51
CA LEU A 49 2.34 -2.58 -1.31
C LEU A 49 2.76 -3.35 -2.55
N LEU A 50 2.22 -3.01 -3.72
CA LEU A 50 2.60 -3.67 -4.98
C LEU A 50 4.10 -3.52 -5.26
N CYS A 51 4.65 -2.31 -5.08
CA CYS A 51 6.08 -2.07 -5.23
C CYS A 51 6.89 -2.91 -4.24
N LEU A 52 6.45 -3.01 -2.98
CA LEU A 52 7.12 -3.80 -1.97
C LEU A 52 7.13 -5.29 -2.35
N ILE A 53 5.98 -5.86 -2.72
CA ILE A 53 5.86 -7.25 -3.19
C ILE A 53 6.79 -7.49 -4.38
N TYR A 54 6.80 -6.57 -5.36
CA TYR A 54 7.65 -6.69 -6.54
C TYR A 54 9.14 -6.67 -6.19
N VAL A 55 9.57 -5.81 -5.27
CA VAL A 55 10.97 -5.72 -4.83
C VAL A 55 11.39 -6.98 -4.09
N LEU A 56 10.58 -7.46 -3.14
CA LEU A 56 10.86 -8.69 -2.39
C LEU A 56 10.94 -9.89 -3.34
N TRP A 57 9.98 -10.02 -4.26
CA TRP A 57 9.96 -11.08 -5.24
C TRP A 57 11.19 -11.04 -6.17
N LYS A 58 11.60 -9.84 -6.61
CA LYS A 58 12.76 -9.68 -7.49
C LYS A 58 14.09 -9.96 -6.78
N LYS A 59 14.17 -9.69 -5.49
CA LYS A 59 15.40 -9.85 -4.69
C LYS A 59 15.48 -11.19 -3.95
N GLU A 60 14.42 -11.99 -3.97
CA GLU A 60 14.28 -13.20 -3.13
C GLU A 60 14.52 -12.89 -1.64
N GLU A 61 14.16 -11.69 -1.20
CA GLU A 61 14.34 -11.21 0.17
C GLU A 61 13.01 -11.31 0.95
N GLU A 62 13.10 -11.62 2.24
CA GLU A 62 11.94 -11.57 3.14
C GLU A 62 11.55 -10.13 3.50
N PHE A 63 10.26 -9.93 3.78
CA PHE A 63 9.75 -8.63 4.19
C PHE A 63 10.35 -8.22 5.53
N ASN A 64 11.12 -7.13 5.52
CA ASN A 64 11.69 -6.52 6.71
C ASN A 64 11.03 -5.17 6.98
N LEU A 65 10.49 -4.98 8.20
CA LEU A 65 9.75 -3.78 8.61
C LEU A 65 10.66 -2.55 8.86
N ASN A 66 11.98 -2.72 8.80
CA ASN A 66 13.01 -1.80 9.31
C ASN A 66 13.90 -1.15 8.23
N ASN A 67 13.52 -1.18 6.94
CA ASN A 67 14.24 -0.47 5.87
C ASN A 67 13.44 0.71 5.33
#